data_AF-A0A0G1MP83-F1
#
_entry.id   AF-A0A0G1MP83-F1
#
_cell.length_a   1.000
_cell.length_b   1.000
_cell.length_c   1.000
_cell.angle_alpha   90.00
_cell.angle_beta   90.00
_cell.angle_gamma   90.00
#
_symmetry.space_group_name_H-M   'P 1'
#
loop_
_entity.id
_entity.type
_entity.pdbx_description
1 polymer ?
#
loop_
_entity_poly.entity_id
_entity_poly.type
_entity_poly.pdbx_seq_one_letter_code
_entity_poly.pdbx_strand_id
1 'polypeptide(L)'
;MTKPLRAAVEVIKDSIGIPRKVLEVGSRQAYNQNELADVRDFFEKSTYVGLDMQEGPGVDIVASGNSMPFPDKSFDLVLCLETLEHADKPWLVCAEIERVLRPKGIAIVSSQQNFPIHKHPSDYFRYTPFGLKSLFPGLQSKLVFSISPPFDDEVKLNPQHVIVVGIKGENEKLLKKIKNNLKKNIQKISVHKPYTHRIHEIGRLLRRAVSELFFRQEIEFFS
;
A
#
# COMPACT_ATOMS: atom_id res chain seq x y z
N MET A 1 8.30 2.56 1.52
CA MET A 1 7.13 2.57 2.44
C MET A 1 7.21 3.73 3.46
N THR A 2 6.07 4.33 3.87
CA THR A 2 6.01 5.41 4.88
C THR A 2 5.74 4.89 6.30
N LYS A 3 6.07 5.69 7.34
CA LYS A 3 5.78 5.35 8.75
C LYS A 3 4.28 5.09 9.03
N PRO A 4 3.33 5.94 8.56
CA PRO A 4 1.90 5.68 8.73
C PRO A 4 1.45 4.34 8.14
N LEU A 5 1.92 4.02 6.93
CA LEU A 5 1.55 2.78 6.26
C LEU A 5 2.10 1.57 7.02
N ARG A 6 3.38 1.59 7.43
CA ARG A 6 3.98 0.54 8.28
C ARG A 6 3.15 0.30 9.55
N ALA A 7 2.81 1.37 10.27
CA ALA A 7 2.01 1.30 11.48
C ALA A 7 0.60 0.74 11.23
N ALA A 8 -0.02 1.08 10.10
CA ALA A 8 -1.33 0.53 9.74
C ALA A 8 -1.24 -0.98 9.46
N VAL A 9 -0.21 -1.43 8.74
CA VAL A 9 0.05 -2.86 8.48
C VAL A 9 0.24 -3.61 9.80
N GLU A 10 1.00 -3.06 10.74
CA GLU A 10 1.20 -3.65 12.07
C GLU A 10 -0.13 -3.81 12.83
N VAL A 11 -0.97 -2.77 12.86
CA VAL A 11 -2.29 -2.80 13.51
C VAL A 11 -3.24 -3.81 12.84
N ILE A 12 -3.18 -3.96 11.51
CA ILE A 12 -3.95 -4.98 10.79
C ILE A 12 -3.44 -6.37 11.16
N LYS A 13 -2.11 -6.56 11.20
CA LYS A 13 -1.47 -7.82 11.60
C LYS A 13 -1.90 -8.25 13.01
N ASP A 14 -2.00 -7.33 13.97
CA ASP A 14 -2.49 -7.64 15.33
C ASP A 14 -4.00 -7.94 15.39
N SER A 15 -4.72 -7.63 14.32
CA SER A 15 -6.15 -7.91 14.20
C SER A 15 -6.45 -9.29 13.61
N ILE A 16 -5.49 -9.89 12.90
CA ILE A 16 -5.63 -11.19 12.24
C ILE A 16 -4.98 -12.32 13.06
N GLY A 17 -5.29 -13.58 12.72
CA GLY A 17 -4.55 -14.72 13.26
C GLY A 17 -3.16 -14.82 12.65
N ILE A 18 -2.25 -15.58 13.27
CA ILE A 18 -0.90 -15.80 12.74
C ILE A 18 -1.00 -16.61 11.43
N PRO A 19 -0.65 -16.04 10.27
CA PRO A 19 -0.64 -16.78 9.01
C PRO A 19 0.49 -17.80 9.04
N ARG A 20 0.31 -18.97 8.42
CA ARG A 20 1.41 -19.95 8.30
C ARG A 20 2.35 -19.57 7.16
N LYS A 21 1.80 -19.13 6.03
CA LYS A 21 2.56 -18.75 4.83
C LYS A 21 2.18 -17.36 4.35
N VAL A 22 3.18 -16.49 4.23
CA VAL A 22 3.04 -15.08 3.79
C VAL A 22 3.81 -14.90 2.49
N LEU A 23 3.18 -14.22 1.52
CA LEU A 23 3.83 -13.72 0.32
C LEU A 23 3.86 -12.19 0.37
N GLU A 24 4.99 -11.60 0.05
CA GLU A 24 5.13 -10.17 -0.24
C GLU A 24 5.48 -9.98 -1.70
N VAL A 25 4.62 -9.25 -2.43
CA VAL A 25 4.80 -8.90 -3.84
C VAL A 25 5.39 -7.49 -3.90
N GLY A 26 6.49 -7.32 -4.63
CA GLY A 26 7.26 -6.08 -4.64
C GLY A 26 8.13 -5.93 -3.41
N SER A 27 8.75 -7.02 -2.96
CA SER A 27 9.45 -7.06 -1.67
C SER A 27 10.85 -6.42 -1.68
N ARG A 28 11.32 -5.93 -2.84
CA ARG A 28 12.66 -5.34 -2.93
C ARG A 28 12.73 -4.05 -2.13
N GLN A 29 13.65 -4.02 -1.17
CA GLN A 29 13.90 -2.83 -0.35
C GLN A 29 14.72 -1.80 -1.13
N ALA A 30 14.20 -0.58 -1.24
CA ALA A 30 14.93 0.55 -1.81
C ALA A 30 16.07 1.00 -0.88
N TYR A 31 17.13 1.57 -1.47
CA TYR A 31 18.27 2.07 -0.72
C TYR A 31 17.84 3.07 0.37
N ASN A 32 18.35 2.91 1.59
CA ASN A 32 17.97 3.67 2.80
C ASN A 32 16.50 3.53 3.27
N GLN A 33 15.75 2.55 2.78
CA GLN A 33 14.38 2.29 3.26
C GLN A 33 14.24 0.99 4.05
N ASN A 34 15.32 0.25 4.29
CA ASN A 34 15.27 -1.10 4.87
C ASN A 34 14.45 -1.17 6.18
N GLU A 35 14.68 -0.25 7.13
CA GLU A 35 13.95 -0.26 8.42
C GLU A 35 12.43 -0.05 8.27
N LEU A 36 12.02 0.73 7.27
CA LEU A 36 10.60 0.99 7.05
C LEU A 36 9.97 -0.03 6.13
N ALA A 37 10.64 -0.41 5.05
CA ALA A 37 10.12 -1.31 4.02
C ALA A 37 10.10 -2.77 4.46
N ASP A 38 11.01 -3.21 5.34
CA ASP A 38 11.06 -4.61 5.78
C ASP A 38 9.97 -4.92 6.82
N VAL A 39 8.88 -5.57 6.39
CA VAL A 39 7.80 -6.00 7.29
C VAL A 39 7.88 -7.48 7.68
N ARG A 40 9.01 -8.15 7.42
CA ARG A 40 9.19 -9.57 7.77
C ARG A 40 9.16 -9.80 9.28
N ASP A 41 9.64 -8.81 10.05
CA ASP A 41 9.60 -8.77 11.52
C ASP A 41 8.16 -8.90 12.09
N PHE A 42 7.14 -8.47 11.34
CA PHE A 42 5.75 -8.64 11.76
C PHE A 42 5.27 -10.09 11.72
N PHE A 43 6.00 -10.97 11.01
CA PHE A 43 5.60 -12.33 10.68
C PHE A 43 6.70 -13.37 10.96
N GLU A 44 7.54 -13.17 11.97
CA GLU A 44 8.64 -14.09 12.36
C GLU A 44 8.20 -15.54 12.60
N LYS A 45 6.93 -15.75 12.94
CA LYS A 45 6.34 -17.08 13.19
C LYS A 45 5.75 -17.74 11.93
N SER A 46 5.95 -17.12 10.76
CA SER A 46 5.40 -17.55 9.48
C SER A 46 6.53 -17.92 8.53
N THR A 47 6.26 -18.81 7.58
CA THR A 47 7.08 -18.93 6.38
C THR A 47 6.81 -17.71 5.51
N TYR A 48 7.80 -16.82 5.40
CA TYR A 48 7.71 -15.59 4.63
C TYR A 48 8.47 -15.73 3.31
N VAL A 49 7.86 -15.30 2.21
CA VAL A 49 8.48 -15.28 0.88
C VAL A 49 8.31 -13.89 0.28
N GLY A 50 9.41 -13.24 -0.06
CA GLY A 50 9.44 -12.01 -0.84
C GLY A 50 9.64 -12.30 -2.32
N LEU A 51 8.80 -11.70 -3.16
CA LEU A 51 8.87 -11.78 -4.61
C LEU A 51 9.04 -10.38 -5.20
N ASP A 52 9.99 -10.25 -6.11
CA ASP A 52 10.18 -9.02 -6.89
C ASP A 52 10.68 -9.36 -8.30
N MET A 53 10.50 -8.45 -9.25
CA MET A 53 11.02 -8.62 -10.61
C MET A 53 12.52 -8.37 -10.71
N GLN A 54 13.14 -7.77 -9.69
CA GLN A 54 14.58 -7.54 -9.60
C GLN A 54 15.16 -8.13 -8.32
N GLU A 55 16.40 -8.59 -8.39
CA GLU A 55 17.17 -8.97 -7.20
C GLU A 55 17.40 -7.78 -6.26
N GLY A 56 17.54 -8.07 -4.96
CA GLY A 56 17.88 -7.10 -3.93
C GLY A 56 17.52 -7.56 -2.53
N PRO A 57 17.80 -6.73 -1.51
CA PRO A 57 17.41 -7.03 -0.12
C PRO A 57 15.90 -7.21 -0.01
N GLY A 58 15.48 -8.22 0.75
CA GLY A 58 14.05 -8.57 0.92
C GLY A 58 13.47 -9.44 -0.19
N VAL A 59 14.23 -9.85 -1.21
CA VAL A 59 13.77 -10.70 -2.31
C VAL A 59 14.27 -12.13 -2.14
N ASP A 60 13.36 -13.10 -2.05
CA ASP A 60 13.70 -14.54 -2.04
C ASP A 60 13.52 -15.18 -3.42
N ILE A 61 12.59 -14.66 -4.23
CA ILE A 61 12.28 -15.17 -5.57
C ILE A 61 12.21 -14.01 -6.55
N VAL A 62 13.02 -14.10 -7.61
CA VAL A 62 12.99 -13.14 -8.72
C VAL A 62 11.96 -13.61 -9.74
N ALA A 63 10.81 -12.95 -9.81
CA ALA A 63 9.75 -13.28 -10.76
C ALA A 63 8.80 -12.10 -10.97
N SER A 64 8.05 -12.12 -12.06
CA SER A 64 7.02 -11.11 -12.32
C SER A 64 5.77 -11.36 -11.46
N GLY A 65 5.24 -10.30 -10.85
CA GLY A 65 3.94 -10.34 -10.19
C GLY A 65 2.78 -10.65 -11.16
N ASN A 66 2.97 -10.47 -12.48
CA ASN A 66 1.98 -10.80 -13.50
C ASN A 66 1.81 -12.31 -13.70
N SER A 67 2.78 -13.11 -13.26
CA SER A 67 2.76 -14.58 -13.34
C SER A 67 3.68 -15.15 -12.26
N MET A 68 3.12 -15.35 -11.07
CA MET A 68 3.86 -15.78 -9.89
C MET A 68 4.12 -17.29 -9.95
N PRO A 69 5.33 -17.76 -9.61
CA PRO A 69 5.73 -19.18 -9.70
C PRO A 69 5.22 -20.00 -8.51
N PHE A 70 3.96 -19.80 -8.13
CA PHE A 70 3.33 -20.49 -7.00
C PHE A 70 2.05 -21.22 -7.43
N PRO A 71 1.74 -22.36 -6.81
CA PRO A 71 0.46 -23.02 -7.01
C PRO A 71 -0.72 -22.16 -6.54
N ASP A 72 -1.91 -22.46 -7.06
CA ASP A 72 -3.15 -21.88 -6.56
C ASP A 72 -3.31 -22.14 -5.06
N LYS A 73 -3.95 -21.19 -4.35
CA LYS A 73 -4.38 -21.38 -2.95
C LYS A 73 -3.26 -21.77 -1.98
N SER A 74 -2.04 -21.31 -2.21
CA SER A 74 -0.86 -21.67 -1.43
C SER A 74 -0.53 -20.73 -0.25
N PHE A 75 -1.11 -19.52 -0.19
CA PHE A 75 -0.79 -18.53 0.84
C PHE A 75 -1.98 -18.16 1.72
N ASP A 76 -1.67 -17.89 2.99
CA ASP A 76 -2.62 -17.48 4.01
C ASP A 76 -2.80 -15.95 4.02
N LEU A 77 -1.71 -15.24 3.71
CA LEU A 77 -1.62 -13.80 3.62
C LEU A 77 -0.78 -13.43 2.40
N VAL A 78 -1.25 -12.45 1.63
CA VAL A 78 -0.48 -11.82 0.56
C VAL A 78 -0.43 -10.31 0.82
N LEU A 79 0.78 -9.76 0.80
CA LEU A 79 1.08 -8.34 0.91
C LEU A 79 1.49 -7.81 -0.47
N CYS A 80 1.02 -6.62 -0.83
CA CYS A 80 1.49 -5.86 -2.00
C CYS A 80 1.42 -4.39 -1.62
N LEU A 81 2.55 -3.82 -1.20
CA LEU A 81 2.60 -2.54 -0.50
C LEU A 81 3.37 -1.53 -1.34
N GLU A 82 2.69 -0.50 -1.86
CA GLU A 82 3.31 0.57 -2.67
C GLU A 82 4.12 0.01 -3.84
N THR A 83 3.51 -0.95 -4.55
CA THR A 83 4.11 -1.66 -5.69
C THR A 83 3.21 -1.59 -6.92
N LEU A 84 1.89 -1.59 -6.74
CA LEU A 84 0.93 -1.76 -7.82
C LEU A 84 0.95 -0.59 -8.83
N GLU A 85 1.31 0.61 -8.37
CA GLU A 85 1.52 1.81 -9.20
C GLU A 85 2.63 1.62 -10.24
N HIS A 86 3.57 0.70 -9.98
CA HIS A 86 4.68 0.35 -10.86
C HIS A 86 4.38 -0.84 -11.77
N ALA A 87 3.20 -1.46 -11.66
CA ALA A 87 2.78 -2.53 -12.56
C ALA A 87 2.16 -1.94 -13.84
N ASP A 88 2.64 -2.36 -15.00
CA ASP A 88 2.08 -1.99 -16.31
C ASP A 88 0.69 -2.62 -16.54
N LYS A 89 0.44 -3.77 -15.92
CA LYS A 89 -0.79 -4.57 -16.00
C LYS A 89 -1.28 -4.94 -14.60
N PRO A 90 -1.70 -3.97 -13.77
CA PRO A 90 -2.02 -4.20 -12.36
C PRO A 90 -3.15 -5.23 -12.17
N TRP A 91 -4.08 -5.34 -13.13
CA TRP A 91 -5.13 -6.37 -13.10
C TRP A 91 -4.59 -7.80 -13.13
N LEU A 92 -3.45 -8.07 -13.78
CA LEU A 92 -2.81 -9.38 -13.76
C LEU A 92 -2.18 -9.67 -12.40
N VAL A 93 -1.48 -8.70 -11.81
CA VAL A 93 -0.93 -8.83 -10.45
C VAL A 93 -2.03 -9.10 -9.43
N CYS A 94 -3.14 -8.34 -9.50
CA CYS A 94 -4.30 -8.54 -8.62
C CYS A 94 -4.94 -9.93 -8.81
N ALA A 95 -5.06 -10.41 -10.05
CA ALA A 95 -5.57 -11.74 -10.34
C ALA A 95 -4.66 -12.84 -9.77
N GLU A 96 -3.33 -12.69 -9.87
CA GLU A 96 -2.36 -13.60 -9.27
C GLU A 96 -2.44 -13.60 -7.73
N ILE A 97 -2.55 -12.42 -7.11
CA ILE A 97 -2.78 -12.30 -5.65
C ILE A 97 -4.03 -13.10 -5.25
N GLU A 98 -5.15 -12.92 -5.96
CA GLU A 98 -6.35 -13.70 -5.69
C GLU A 98 -6.15 -15.20 -5.92
N ARG A 99 -5.47 -15.61 -7.00
CA ARG A 99 -5.23 -17.02 -7.34
C ARG A 99 -4.43 -17.74 -6.24
N VAL A 100 -3.32 -17.15 -5.81
CA VAL A 100 -2.42 -17.77 -4.83
C VAL A 100 -2.99 -17.74 -3.40
N LEU A 101 -3.97 -16.89 -3.11
CA LEU A 101 -4.68 -16.91 -1.84
C LEU A 101 -5.54 -18.16 -1.67
N ARG A 102 -5.38 -18.82 -0.52
CA ARG A 102 -6.27 -19.92 -0.11
C ARG A 102 -7.66 -19.42 0.27
N PRO A 103 -8.69 -20.28 0.35
CA PRO A 103 -9.96 -19.92 0.98
C PRO A 103 -9.74 -19.38 2.40
N LYS A 104 -10.41 -18.27 2.72
CA LYS A 104 -10.24 -17.46 3.94
C LYS A 104 -8.88 -16.77 4.08
N GLY A 105 -8.04 -16.82 3.05
CA GLY A 105 -6.80 -16.05 2.98
C GLY A 105 -7.07 -14.54 2.87
N ILE A 106 -6.09 -13.74 3.27
CA ILE A 106 -6.20 -12.28 3.37
C ILE A 106 -5.23 -11.61 2.40
N ALA A 107 -5.69 -10.61 1.66
CA ALA A 107 -4.84 -9.68 0.93
C ALA A 107 -4.75 -8.37 1.72
N ILE A 108 -3.54 -7.83 1.87
CA ILE A 108 -3.33 -6.44 2.31
C ILE A 108 -2.59 -5.75 1.17
N VAL A 109 -3.28 -4.84 0.49
CA VAL A 109 -2.76 -4.18 -0.70
C VAL A 109 -2.83 -2.68 -0.51
N SER A 110 -1.73 -1.97 -0.74
CA SER A 110 -1.68 -0.51 -0.75
C SER A 110 -1.06 0.03 -2.02
N SER A 111 -1.50 1.22 -2.42
CA SER A 111 -0.88 1.99 -3.50
C SER A 111 -1.20 3.48 -3.33
N GLN A 112 -0.73 4.29 -4.26
CA GLN A 112 -0.72 5.75 -4.17
C GLN A 112 -1.82 6.39 -5.01
N GLN A 113 -2.40 7.49 -4.50
CA GLN A 113 -3.25 8.39 -5.31
C GLN A 113 -2.63 9.76 -5.46
N ASN A 114 -2.23 10.42 -4.37
CA ASN A 114 -1.62 11.73 -4.38
C ASN A 114 -0.14 11.67 -3.97
N PHE A 115 0.70 11.25 -4.91
CA PHE A 115 2.15 11.18 -4.73
C PHE A 115 2.87 11.60 -6.02
N PRO A 116 4.00 12.34 -5.93
CA PRO A 116 4.76 12.73 -7.11
C PRO A 116 5.14 11.52 -7.98
N ILE A 117 5.18 11.73 -9.30
CA ILE A 117 5.70 10.72 -10.23
C ILE A 117 7.15 10.40 -9.83
N HIS A 118 7.47 9.12 -9.66
CA HIS A 118 8.79 8.67 -9.22
C HIS A 118 9.21 7.37 -9.93
N LYS A 119 10.50 7.12 -10.15
CA LYS A 119 10.96 6.04 -11.04
C LYS A 119 11.56 4.87 -10.26
N HIS A 120 10.86 3.74 -10.15
CA HIS A 120 11.43 2.46 -9.68
C HIS A 120 10.75 1.20 -10.28
N PRO A 121 10.98 0.82 -11.55
CA PRO A 121 11.69 1.52 -12.63
C PRO A 121 10.78 2.50 -13.42
N SER A 122 9.46 2.29 -13.39
CA SER A 122 8.43 3.08 -14.07
C SER A 122 7.22 3.29 -13.15
N ASP A 123 6.40 4.31 -13.38
CA ASP A 123 5.25 4.68 -12.53
C ASP A 123 4.05 4.99 -13.43
N TYR A 124 3.02 4.15 -13.34
CA TYR A 124 1.96 4.01 -14.33
C TYR A 124 0.60 4.48 -13.82
N PHE A 125 0.26 4.16 -12.58
CA PHE A 125 -1.11 4.27 -12.08
C PHE A 125 -1.22 5.03 -10.75
N ARG A 126 -2.35 5.72 -10.61
CA ARG A 126 -2.81 6.34 -9.36
C ARG A 126 -4.19 5.79 -9.03
N TYR A 127 -4.39 5.33 -7.80
CA TYR A 127 -5.58 4.56 -7.44
C TYR A 127 -6.48 5.27 -6.46
N THR A 128 -7.69 5.61 -6.88
CA THR A 128 -8.75 5.98 -5.94
C THR A 128 -9.17 4.79 -5.07
N PRO A 129 -9.79 5.01 -3.89
CA PRO A 129 -10.33 3.92 -3.07
C PRO A 129 -11.23 2.94 -3.82
N PHE A 130 -12.12 3.45 -4.68
CA PHE A 130 -13.00 2.60 -5.48
C PHE A 130 -12.27 1.91 -6.63
N GLY A 131 -11.27 2.57 -7.24
CA GLY A 131 -10.44 2.00 -8.28
C GLY A 131 -9.57 0.85 -7.78
N LEU A 132 -8.90 0.99 -6.63
CA LEU A 132 -8.13 -0.13 -6.06
C LEU A 132 -9.04 -1.29 -5.67
N LYS A 133 -10.21 -0.98 -5.10
CA LYS A 133 -11.21 -2.00 -4.70
C LYS A 133 -11.72 -2.82 -5.88
N SER A 134 -11.90 -2.22 -7.05
CA SER A 134 -12.50 -2.88 -8.22
C SER A 134 -11.57 -3.92 -8.85
N LEU A 135 -10.26 -3.81 -8.65
CA LEU A 135 -9.27 -4.78 -9.12
C LEU A 135 -9.34 -6.14 -8.43
N PHE A 136 -10.11 -6.25 -7.33
CA PHE A 136 -10.23 -7.47 -6.55
C PHE A 136 -11.66 -8.05 -6.55
N PRO A 137 -12.22 -8.47 -7.70
CA PRO A 137 -13.59 -8.94 -7.77
C PRO A 137 -13.82 -10.25 -7.01
N GLY A 138 -12.83 -11.12 -6.85
CA GLY A 138 -12.97 -12.44 -6.20
C GLY A 138 -12.80 -12.41 -4.68
N LEU A 139 -12.47 -11.26 -4.09
CA LEU A 139 -12.49 -11.06 -2.64
C LEU A 139 -13.89 -10.63 -2.17
N GLN A 140 -14.56 -11.49 -1.40
CA GLN A 140 -15.97 -11.31 -0.99
C GLN A 140 -16.11 -10.22 0.08
N SER A 141 -15.28 -10.26 1.12
CA SER A 141 -15.24 -9.23 2.17
C SER A 141 -14.06 -8.29 1.91
N LYS A 142 -14.34 -6.98 1.80
CA LYS A 142 -13.34 -5.94 1.55
C LYS A 142 -13.51 -4.72 2.48
N LEU A 143 -12.46 -4.36 3.20
CA LEU A 143 -12.34 -3.08 3.90
C LEU A 143 -11.41 -2.17 3.11
N VAL A 144 -11.85 -0.96 2.79
CA VAL A 144 -11.08 0.03 2.05
C VAL A 144 -10.97 1.31 2.87
N PHE A 145 -9.77 1.86 2.96
CA PHE A 145 -9.52 3.10 3.70
C PHE A 145 -8.26 3.78 3.17
N SER A 146 -8.08 5.03 3.56
CA SER A 146 -6.96 5.85 3.12
C SER A 146 -6.20 6.41 4.32
N ILE A 147 -4.92 6.69 4.10
CA ILE A 147 -4.07 7.37 5.07
C ILE A 147 -3.44 8.56 4.37
N SER A 148 -3.56 9.75 4.96
CA SER A 148 -2.96 10.98 4.44
C SER A 148 -2.71 11.95 5.57
N PRO A 149 -1.84 12.96 5.36
CA PRO A 149 -1.76 14.10 6.25
C PRO A 149 -3.17 14.71 6.50
N PRO A 150 -3.41 15.31 7.68
CA PRO A 150 -4.74 15.75 8.08
C PRO A 150 -5.19 17.08 7.43
N PHE A 151 -4.45 17.58 6.44
CA PHE A 151 -4.69 18.90 5.86
C PHE A 151 -5.77 18.83 4.78
N ASP A 152 -6.55 19.91 4.65
CA ASP A 152 -7.43 20.21 3.50
C ASP A 152 -8.34 19.07 3.02
N ASP A 153 -8.88 18.26 3.95
CA ASP A 153 -9.71 17.09 3.64
C ASP A 153 -9.04 16.07 2.68
N GLU A 154 -7.70 16.05 2.60
CA GLU A 154 -6.92 15.23 1.65
C GLU A 154 -7.32 13.75 1.70
N VAL A 155 -7.52 13.18 2.89
CA VAL A 155 -7.96 11.78 3.05
C VAL A 155 -9.22 11.45 2.23
N LYS A 156 -10.14 12.42 2.06
CA LYS A 156 -11.39 12.24 1.31
C LYS A 156 -11.22 12.56 -0.17
N LEU A 157 -10.46 13.61 -0.48
CA LEU A 157 -10.40 14.19 -1.83
C LEU A 157 -9.23 13.64 -2.65
N ASN A 158 -8.03 13.61 -2.06
CA ASN A 158 -6.77 13.27 -2.71
C ASN A 158 -5.84 12.51 -1.75
N PRO A 159 -6.23 11.31 -1.31
CA PRO A 159 -5.45 10.60 -0.31
C PRO A 159 -4.04 10.26 -0.81
N GLN A 160 -3.06 10.26 0.08
CA GLN A 160 -1.72 9.79 -0.25
C GLN A 160 -1.70 8.27 -0.47
N HIS A 161 -2.08 7.50 0.56
CA HIS A 161 -2.14 6.04 0.51
C HIS A 161 -3.59 5.57 0.47
N VAL A 162 -3.85 4.58 -0.38
CA VAL A 162 -5.12 3.85 -0.46
C VAL A 162 -4.85 2.39 -0.17
N ILE A 163 -5.61 1.81 0.76
CA ILE A 163 -5.39 0.46 1.25
C ILE A 163 -6.67 -0.35 1.11
N VAL A 164 -6.54 -1.58 0.59
CA VAL A 164 -7.57 -2.62 0.58
C VAL A 164 -7.10 -3.78 1.47
N VAL A 165 -7.93 -4.12 2.45
CA VAL A 165 -7.84 -5.42 3.14
C VAL A 165 -8.98 -6.28 2.63
N GLY A 166 -8.65 -7.31 1.87
CA GLY A 166 -9.62 -8.22 1.25
C GLY A 166 -9.49 -9.65 1.77
N ILE A 167 -10.59 -10.37 1.79
CA ILE A 167 -10.65 -11.75 2.29
C ILE A 167 -11.29 -12.64 1.22
N LYS A 168 -10.66 -13.79 0.94
CA LYS A 168 -11.18 -14.81 0.04
C LYS A 168 -12.24 -15.67 0.74
N GLY A 169 -13.32 -15.03 1.11
CA GLY A 169 -14.51 -15.57 1.77
C GLY A 169 -15.22 -14.48 2.58
N GLU A 170 -16.47 -14.72 2.96
CA GLU A 170 -17.22 -13.79 3.80
C GLU A 170 -16.69 -13.80 5.24
N ASN A 171 -16.30 -12.62 5.75
CA ASN A 171 -15.85 -12.45 7.13
C ASN A 171 -15.95 -10.99 7.60
N GLU A 172 -17.17 -10.46 7.65
CA GLU A 172 -17.45 -9.09 8.11
C GLU A 172 -17.05 -8.84 9.57
N LYS A 173 -17.08 -9.89 10.40
CA LYS A 173 -16.63 -9.80 11.81
C LYS A 173 -15.16 -9.43 11.90
N LEU A 174 -14.31 -10.02 11.06
CA LEU A 174 -12.89 -9.69 11.02
C LEU A 174 -12.66 -8.27 10.49
N LEU A 175 -13.37 -7.86 9.43
CA LEU A 175 -13.26 -6.48 8.92
C LEU A 175 -13.68 -5.44 9.96
N LYS A 176 -14.76 -5.71 10.71
CA LYS A 176 -15.19 -4.84 11.82
C LYS A 176 -14.13 -4.77 12.93
N LYS A 177 -13.49 -5.90 13.27
CA LYS A 177 -12.38 -5.94 14.23
C LYS A 177 -11.19 -5.08 13.75
N ILE A 178 -10.75 -5.27 12.51
CA ILE A 178 -9.66 -4.50 11.89
C ILE A 178 -9.99 -3.00 11.91
N LYS A 179 -11.18 -2.62 11.43
CA LYS A 179 -11.63 -1.23 11.41
C LYS A 179 -11.63 -0.60 12.81
N ASN A 180 -12.10 -1.31 13.83
CA ASN A 180 -12.11 -0.83 15.20
C ASN A 180 -10.69 -0.67 15.76
N ASN A 181 -9.79 -1.60 15.47
CA ASN A 181 -8.40 -1.53 15.90
C ASN A 181 -7.64 -0.38 15.22
N LEU A 182 -7.86 -0.15 13.93
CA LEU A 182 -7.32 1.02 13.21
C LEU A 182 -7.78 2.32 13.87
N LYS A 183 -9.07 2.45 14.18
CA LYS A 183 -9.61 3.65 14.86
C LYS A 183 -9.00 3.86 16.25
N LYS A 184 -8.83 2.80 17.03
CA LYS A 184 -8.22 2.87 18.37
C LYS A 184 -6.74 3.27 18.32
N ASN A 185 -6.04 2.94 17.24
CA ASN A 185 -4.62 3.20 17.06
C ASN A 185 -4.34 4.39 16.12
N ILE A 186 -5.29 5.31 15.94
CA ILE A 186 -5.13 6.42 15.01
C ILE A 186 -3.92 7.30 15.33
N GLN A 187 -3.56 7.45 16.61
CA GLN A 187 -2.39 8.23 17.04
C GLN A 187 -1.06 7.55 16.71
N LYS A 188 -1.05 6.21 16.60
CA LYS A 188 0.13 5.45 16.16
C LYS A 188 0.34 5.58 14.65
N ILE A 189 -0.76 5.66 13.91
CA ILE A 189 -0.76 5.76 12.43
C ILE A 189 -0.52 7.20 11.97
N SER A 190 -1.22 8.16 12.60
CA SER A 190 -1.13 9.59 12.28
C SER A 190 0.06 10.21 13.01
N VAL A 191 1.15 10.43 12.28
CA VAL A 191 2.36 11.05 12.85
C VAL A 191 2.22 12.57 12.91
N HIS A 192 2.58 13.17 14.05
CA HIS A 192 2.72 14.62 14.17
C HIS A 192 3.96 15.09 13.40
N LYS A 193 3.83 16.00 12.42
CA LYS A 193 5.00 16.63 11.77
C LYS A 193 5.67 17.63 12.74
N PRO A 194 7.02 17.66 12.86
CA PRO A 194 7.74 18.64 13.67
C PRO A 194 7.45 20.09 13.27
N TYR A 195 7.57 21.03 14.21
CA TYR A 195 7.26 22.47 14.02
C TYR A 195 8.08 23.14 12.89
N THR A 196 9.31 22.67 12.63
CA THR A 196 10.19 23.18 11.57
C THR A 196 9.65 22.96 10.16
N HIS A 197 8.90 21.86 9.94
CA HIS A 197 8.21 21.63 8.67
C HIS A 197 7.07 22.62 8.44
N ARG A 198 6.44 23.14 9.50
CA ARG A 198 5.36 24.13 9.37
C ARG A 198 5.86 25.45 8.83
N ILE A 199 7.03 25.92 9.26
CA ILE A 199 7.63 27.17 8.76
C ILE A 199 8.00 27.04 7.28
N HIS A 200 8.60 25.91 6.89
CA HIS A 200 8.90 25.63 5.49
C HIS A 200 7.63 25.54 4.64
N GLU A 201 6.56 24.91 5.14
CA GLU A 201 5.27 24.84 4.45
C GLU A 201 4.57 26.19 4.36
N ILE A 202 4.67 27.07 5.38
CA ILE A 202 4.18 28.46 5.31
C ILE A 202 4.92 29.22 4.20
N GLY A 203 6.25 29.12 4.14
CA GLY A 203 7.03 29.75 3.07
C GLY A 203 6.71 29.18 1.68
N ARG A 204 6.32 27.91 1.59
CA ARG A 204 5.86 27.28 0.34
C ARG A 204 4.44 27.74 -0.04
N LEU A 205 3.53 27.83 0.93
CA LEU A 205 2.17 28.36 0.75
C LEU A 205 2.19 29.82 0.29
N LEU A 206 3.00 30.67 0.91
CA LEU A 206 3.16 32.06 0.49
C LEU A 206 3.73 32.17 -0.93
N ARG A 207 4.76 31.38 -1.26
CA ARG A 207 5.28 31.33 -2.63
C ARG A 207 4.24 30.83 -3.64
N ARG A 208 3.44 29.83 -3.26
CA ARG A 208 2.36 29.29 -4.10
C ARG A 208 1.26 30.34 -4.32
N ALA A 209 0.80 31.01 -3.27
CA ALA A 209 -0.20 32.06 -3.36
C ALA A 209 0.27 33.25 -4.24
N VAL A 210 1.54 33.65 -4.12
CA VAL A 210 2.13 34.66 -5.01
C VAL A 210 2.22 34.17 -6.45
N SER A 211 2.57 32.90 -6.66
CA SER A 211 2.65 32.29 -8.00
C SER A 211 1.27 32.12 -8.64
N GLU A 212 0.23 31.85 -7.85
CA GLU A 212 -1.17 31.72 -8.30
C GLU A 212 -1.74 33.02 -8.83
N LEU A 213 -1.31 34.19 -8.31
CA LEU A 213 -1.70 35.50 -8.86
C LEU A 213 -1.27 35.71 -10.32
N PHE A 214 -0.24 34.99 -10.77
CA PHE A 214 0.31 35.09 -12.12
C PHE A 214 0.33 33.75 -12.86
N PHE A 215 -0.38 32.74 -12.34
CA PHE A 215 -0.32 31.39 -12.85
C PHE A 215 -0.91 31.29 -14.26
N ARG A 216 -0.22 30.52 -15.11
CA ARG A 216 -0.75 30.00 -16.37
C ARG A 216 -0.63 28.49 -16.32
N GLN A 217 -1.58 27.79 -16.93
CA GLN A 217 -1.47 26.35 -17.09
C GLN A 217 -0.19 26.02 -17.86
N GLU A 218 0.66 25.18 -17.28
CA GLU A 218 1.81 24.60 -17.94
C GLU A 218 1.37 23.30 -18.62
N ILE A 219 1.81 23.11 -19.86
CA ILE A 219 1.59 21.88 -20.62
C ILE A 219 2.96 21.22 -20.77
N GLU A 220 3.13 20.07 -20.11
CA GLU A 220 4.34 19.24 -20.20
C GLU A 220 4.04 18.03 -21.07
N PHE A 221 4.96 17.69 -21.98
CA PHE A 221 4.84 16.52 -22.84
C PHE A 221 5.75 15.38 -22.36
N PHE A 222 5.18 14.19 -22.19
CA PHE A 222 5.89 12.98 -21.81
C PHE A 222 6.02 12.10 -23.07
N SER A 223 7.17 12.20 -23.75
CA SER A 223 7.52 11.42 -24.95
C SER A 223 8.52 10.31 -24.65
#